data_AF-A0A535U331-F1
#
_entry.id   AF-A0A535U331-F1
#
_cell.length_a   1.000
_cell.length_b   1.000
_cell.length_c   1.000
_cell.angle_alpha   90.00
_cell.angle_beta   90.00
_cell.angle_gamma   90.00
#
_symmetry.space_group_name_H-M   'P 1'
#
loop_
_entity.id
_entity.type
_entity.pdbx_description
1 polymer ?
#
loop_
_entity_poly.entity_id
_entity_poly.type
_entity_poly.pdbx_seq_one_letter_code
_entity_poly.pdbx_strand_id
1 'polypeptide(L)'
;MLKKVAGNLTRLNVAVFPTQSNKEYTLRFRVVGSMLMAKAWLTDQAEPSKWMVTANDTSLTAGFGGLRVVVQKGVVARIHMFTEMVAR
;
A
#
# COMPACT_ATOMS: atom_id res chain seq x y z
N MET A 1 -3.08 0.17 -6.60
CA MET A 1 -2.35 1.45 -6.46
C MET A 1 -3.17 2.55 -7.12
N LEU A 2 -3.51 3.57 -6.34
CA LEU A 2 -4.35 4.68 -6.77
C LEU A 2 -3.55 5.98 -6.68
N LYS A 3 -3.67 6.82 -7.70
CA LYS A 3 -3.20 8.21 -7.72
C LYS A 3 -4.41 9.13 -7.64
N LYS A 4 -4.31 10.23 -6.89
CA LYS A 4 -5.31 11.31 -6.91
C LYS A 4 -4.62 12.66 -7.16
N VAL A 5 -4.95 13.33 -8.26
CA VAL A 5 -4.42 14.67 -8.60
C VAL A 5 -5.58 15.56 -8.98
N ALA A 6 -5.67 16.75 -8.36
CA ALA A 6 -6.75 17.72 -8.59
C ALA A 6 -8.16 17.09 -8.53
N GLY A 7 -8.39 16.20 -7.56
CA GLY A 7 -9.67 15.50 -7.40
C GLY A 7 -9.83 14.23 -8.25
N ASN A 8 -9.07 14.07 -9.33
CA ASN A 8 -9.18 12.95 -10.25
C ASN A 8 -8.44 11.71 -9.74
N LEU A 9 -9.17 10.61 -9.55
CA LEU A 9 -8.62 9.33 -9.11
C LEU A 9 -8.26 8.45 -10.31
N THR A 10 -7.01 8.00 -10.40
CA THR A 10 -6.51 7.11 -11.45
C THR A 10 -5.95 5.84 -10.82
N ARG A 11 -6.31 4.67 -11.36
CA ARG A 11 -5.70 3.40 -10.96
C ARG A 11 -4.44 3.16 -11.77
N LEU A 12 -3.28 3.27 -11.13
CA LEU A 12 -1.98 3.06 -11.78
C LEU A 12 -1.72 1.59 -12.09
N ASN A 13 -1.97 0.72 -11.10
CA ASN A 13 -1.82 -0.73 -11.26
C ASN A 13 -2.60 -1.45 -10.12
N VAL A 14 -2.88 -2.74 -10.28
CA VAL A 14 -3.59 -3.59 -9.31
C VAL A 14 -3.10 -5.03 -9.41
N ALA A 15 -2.97 -5.70 -8.27
CA ALA A 15 -2.81 -7.14 -8.19
C ALA A 15 -3.97 -7.72 -7.37
N VAL A 16 -4.43 -8.91 -7.75
CA VAL A 16 -5.40 -9.66 -6.95
C VAL A 16 -4.69 -10.20 -5.72
N PHE A 17 -5.28 -9.99 -4.54
CA PHE A 17 -4.77 -10.51 -3.28
C PHE A 17 -5.92 -11.17 -2.52
N PRO A 18 -5.97 -12.51 -2.44
CA PRO A 18 -7.04 -13.22 -1.75
C PRO A 18 -6.89 -13.06 -0.23
N THR A 19 -7.96 -12.58 0.42
CA THR A 19 -8.01 -12.43 1.87
C THR A 19 -8.70 -13.62 2.53
N GLN A 20 -8.14 -14.06 3.64
CA GLN A 20 -8.68 -15.04 4.57
C GLN A 20 -9.25 -14.34 5.82
N SER A 21 -10.31 -14.90 6.38
CA SER A 21 -10.92 -14.43 7.64
C SER A 21 -9.98 -14.60 8.83
N ASN A 22 -10.09 -13.72 9.82
CA ASN A 22 -9.34 -13.78 11.08
C ASN A 22 -7.81 -13.83 10.92
N LYS A 23 -7.29 -13.12 9.91
CA LYS A 23 -5.86 -13.01 9.64
C LYS A 23 -5.40 -11.55 9.68
N GLU A 24 -4.19 -11.36 10.20
CA GLU A 24 -3.47 -10.08 10.09
C GLU A 24 -2.63 -10.05 8.82
N TYR A 25 -2.49 -8.86 8.25
CA TYR A 25 -1.75 -8.64 7.02
C TYR A 25 -0.72 -7.55 7.22
N THR A 26 0.47 -7.80 6.68
CA THR A 26 1.51 -6.79 6.56
C THR A 26 1.46 -6.20 5.15
N LEU A 27 1.51 -4.87 5.06
CA LEU A 27 1.62 -4.16 3.81
C LEU A 27 2.93 -3.38 3.79
N ARG A 28 3.66 -3.46 2.68
CA ARG A 28 4.84 -2.66 2.43
C ARG A 28 4.64 -1.85 1.16
N PHE A 29 4.79 -0.53 1.29
CA PHE A 29 4.85 0.40 0.17
C PHE A 29 6.24 1.04 0.14
N ARG A 30 6.82 1.16 -1.05
CA ARG A 30 8.14 1.74 -1.25
C ARG A 30 8.12 2.66 -2.47
N VAL A 31 8.79 3.80 -2.32
CA VAL A 31 9.00 4.79 -3.38
C VAL A 31 10.49 4.93 -3.61
N VAL A 32 10.94 4.85 -4.86
CA VAL A 32 12.34 5.08 -5.28
C VAL A 32 12.30 5.91 -6.56
N GLY A 33 12.59 7.21 -6.47
CA GLY A 33 12.38 8.13 -7.60
C GLY A 33 10.91 8.12 -8.02
N SER A 34 10.63 7.84 -9.30
CA SER A 34 9.28 7.69 -9.84
C SER A 34 8.70 6.28 -9.68
N MET A 35 9.49 5.32 -9.20
CA MET A 35 9.07 3.92 -9.08
C MET A 35 8.32 3.70 -7.77
N LEU A 36 7.06 3.30 -7.90
CA LEU A 36 6.15 2.96 -6.81
C LEU A 36 5.99 1.45 -6.73
N MET A 37 6.18 0.86 -5.55
CA MET A 37 6.12 -0.59 -5.37
C MET A 37 5.31 -0.94 -4.13
N ALA A 38 4.47 -1.96 -4.24
CA ALA A 38 3.67 -2.46 -3.13
C ALA A 38 3.64 -3.99 -3.10
N LYS A 39 3.59 -4.54 -1.89
CA LYS A 39 3.28 -5.95 -1.65
C LYS A 39 2.57 -6.11 -0.31
N ALA A 40 1.78 -7.16 -0.22
CA ALA A 40 1.04 -7.54 0.97
C ALA A 40 1.22 -9.04 1.21
N TRP A 41 1.18 -9.45 2.48
CA TRP A 41 1.26 -10.86 2.86
C TRP A 41 0.61 -11.05 4.23
N LEU A 42 0.31 -12.31 4.58
CA LEU A 42 -0.12 -12.64 5.94
C LEU A 42 1.02 -12.33 6.92
N THR A 43 0.73 -11.67 8.03
CA THR A 43 1.76 -11.25 8.99
C THR A 43 2.56 -12.42 9.57
N ASP A 44 1.96 -13.61 9.64
CA ASP A 44 2.60 -14.86 10.08
C ASP A 44 3.48 -15.55 9.01
N GLN A 45 3.60 -14.98 7.80
CA GLN A 45 4.40 -15.51 6.71
C GLN A 45 5.62 -14.63 6.40
N ALA A 46 6.60 -15.23 5.72
CA ALA A 46 7.77 -14.52 5.23
C ALA A 46 7.40 -13.43 4.21
N GLU A 47 8.13 -12.31 4.25
CA GLU A 47 7.98 -11.23 3.28
C GLU A 47 8.28 -11.74 1.85
N PRO A 48 7.38 -11.56 0.87
CA PRO A 48 7.62 -11.99 -0.50
C PRO A 48 8.86 -11.31 -1.12
N SER A 49 9.68 -12.06 -1.85
CA SER A 49 10.84 -11.51 -2.55
C SER A 49 10.46 -10.60 -3.72
N LYS A 50 9.34 -10.90 -4.40
CA LYS A 50 8.82 -10.11 -5.53
C LYS A 50 7.83 -9.06 -5.06
N TRP A 51 7.83 -7.90 -5.72
CA TRP A 51 6.77 -6.90 -5.58
C TRP A 51 5.51 -7.38 -6.30
N MET A 52 4.34 -7.20 -5.67
CA MET A 52 3.06 -7.59 -6.26
C MET A 52 2.55 -6.54 -7.24
N VAL A 53 2.79 -5.26 -6.94
CA VAL A 53 2.36 -4.14 -7.78
C VAL A 53 3.55 -3.20 -7.93
N THR A 54 3.84 -2.84 -9.18
CA THR A 54 4.81 -1.80 -9.53
C THR A 54 4.18 -0.81 -10.48
N ALA A 55 4.56 0.46 -10.39
CA ALA A 55 4.15 1.50 -11.33
C ALA A 55 5.23 2.60 -11.40
N ASN A 56 5.26 3.35 -12.50
CA ASN A 56 6.06 4.56 -12.63
C ASN A 56 5.11 5.77 -12.66
N ASP A 57 5.35 6.77 -11.82
CA ASP A 57 4.56 8.00 -11.78
C ASP A 57 5.41 9.18 -11.27
N THR A 58 5.23 10.37 -11.84
CA THR A 58 5.98 11.59 -11.51
C THR A 58 5.08 12.76 -11.12
N SER A 59 3.77 12.53 -10.96
CA SER A 59 2.80 13.61 -10.75
C SER A 59 2.85 14.22 -9.35
N LEU A 60 3.37 13.48 -8.37
CA LEU A 60 3.53 13.92 -6.98
C LEU A 60 4.99 13.70 -6.59
N THR A 61 5.73 14.79 -6.38
CA THR A 61 7.17 14.76 -6.09
C THR A 61 7.49 14.85 -4.61
N ALA A 62 6.54 15.30 -3.78
CA ALA A 62 6.67 15.40 -2.33
C ALA A 62 5.29 15.30 -1.65
N GLY A 63 5.30 14.99 -0.35
CA GLY A 63 4.10 14.90 0.46
C GLY A 63 4.38 14.23 1.80
N PHE A 64 3.31 13.96 2.56
CA PHE A 64 3.38 13.21 3.82
C PHE A 64 3.08 11.73 3.57
N GLY A 65 3.78 10.85 4.28
CA GLY A 65 3.38 9.45 4.40
C GLY A 65 2.33 9.24 5.48
N GLY A 66 1.62 8.12 5.38
CA GLY A 66 0.55 7.77 6.29
C GLY A 66 -0.27 6.59 5.79
N LEU A 67 -1.27 6.22 6.59
CA LEU A 67 -2.21 5.16 6.25
C LEU A 67 -3.57 5.74 5.90
N ARG A 68 -4.11 5.30 4.75
CA ARG A 68 -5.51 5.52 4.40
C ARG A 68 -6.28 4.22 4.55
N VAL A 69 -7.23 4.21 5.48
CA VAL A 69 -8.14 3.07 5.68
C VAL A 69 -9.51 3.42 5.10
N VAL A 70 -10.03 2.56 4.23
CA VAL A 70 -11.42 2.65 3.75
C VAL A 70 -12.21 1.57 4.47
N VAL A 71 -13.03 1.98 5.43
CA VAL A 71 -13.80 1.08 6.28
C VAL A 71 -15.26 1.10 5.81
N GLN A 72 -15.88 -0.07 5.70
CA GLN A 72 -17.32 -0.20 5.42
C GLN A 72 -18.12 -0.11 6.72
N LYS A 73 -19.41 0.23 6.62
CA LYS A 73 -20.29 0.31 7.80
C LYS A 73 -20.27 -1.01 8.57
N GLY A 74 -20.02 -0.94 9.88
CA GLY A 74 -19.96 -2.10 10.77
C GLY A 74 -18.62 -2.85 10.77
N VAL A 75 -17.62 -2.39 10.03
CA VAL A 75 -16.26 -2.96 10.03
C VAL A 75 -15.36 -2.17 10.99
N VAL A 76 -14.50 -2.86 11.73
CA VAL A 76 -13.41 -2.25 12.50
C VAL A 76 -12.09 -2.63 11.85
N ALA A 77 -11.30 -1.64 11.48
CA ALA A 77 -9.92 -1.84 11.07
C ALA A 77 -9.00 -1.61 12.29
N ARG A 78 -8.20 -2.61 12.65
CA ARG A 78 -7.16 -2.46 13.68
C ARG A 78 -5.81 -2.34 12.99
N ILE A 79 -5.05 -1.33 13.42
CA ILE A 79 -3.68 -1.12 12.97
C ILE A 79 -2.81 -1.54 14.15
N HIS A 80 -2.13 -2.68 14.02
CA HIS A 80 -1.25 -3.17 15.08
C HIS A 80 0.03 -2.31 15.13
N MET A 81 0.60 -2.01 13.97
CA MET A 81 1.84 -1.24 13.84
C MET A 81 1.83 -0.41 12.55
N PHE A 82 2.40 0.79 12.61
CA PHE A 82 2.71 1.62 11.45
C PHE A 82 4.13 2.18 11.60
N THR A 83 4.94 2.00 10.56
CA THR A 83 6.31 2.51 10.51
C THR A 83 6.52 3.20 9.17
N GLU A 84 6.97 4.44 9.22
CA GLU A 84 7.45 5.19 8.06
C GLU A 84 8.93 5.50 8.26
N MET A 85 9.73 5.30 7.22
CA MET A 85 11.16 5.59 7.24
C MET A 85 11.56 6.22 5.91
N VAL A 86 12.40 7.24 5.97
CA VAL A 86 13.11 7.73 4.79
C VAL A 86 14.10 6.66 4.39
N ALA A 87 13.99 6.15 3.16
CA ALA A 87 15.00 5.24 2.62
C ALA A 87 16.30 6.04 2.48
N ARG A 88 17.30 5.69 3.29
CA ARG A 88 18.67 6.19 3.14
C ARG A 88 19.35 5.49 1.97
#